data_AF-A0A4Q5W9V9-F1
#
_entry.id   AF-A0A4Q5W9V9-F1
#
_cell.length_a   1.000
_cell.length_b   1.000
_cell.length_c   1.000
_cell.angle_alpha   90.00
_cell.angle_beta   90.00
_cell.angle_gamma   90.00
#
_symmetry.space_group_name_H-M   'P 1'
#
loop_
_entity.id
_entity.type
_entity.pdbx_description
1 polymer ?
#
loop_
_entity_poly.entity_id
_entity_poly.type
_entity_poly.pdbx_seq_one_letter_code
_entity_poly.pdbx_strand_id
1 'polypeptide(L)' 'ERIVKEAGIDVGGIEYLIDDRTGEILYYDINALSNFIADAPNVIGFDPFQNLVDYIEELAGLKTVAV' A
#
# COMPACT_ATOMS: atom_id res chain seq x y z
N GLU A 1 9.44 1.03 0.92
CA GLU A 1 8.99 0.15 2.03
C GLU A 1 9.74 0.29 3.35
N ARG A 2 11.05 0.64 3.40
CA ARG A 2 11.79 0.73 4.69
C ARG A 2 11.10 1.59 5.75
N ILE A 3 10.61 2.78 5.41
CA ILE A 3 9.94 3.66 6.38
C ILE A 3 8.69 3.00 6.98
N VAL A 4 7.86 2.40 6.13
CA VAL A 4 6.62 1.69 6.52
C VAL A 4 6.94 0.54 7.47
N LYS A 5 7.98 -0.25 7.16
CA LYS A 5 8.43 -1.35 8.01
C LYS A 5 8.94 -0.88 9.38
N GLU A 6 9.81 0.13 9.41
CA GLU A 6 10.33 0.69 10.67
C GLU A 6 9.24 1.40 11.49
N ALA A 7 8.18 1.89 10.84
CA ALA A 7 7.03 2.49 11.51
C ALA A 7 6.02 1.45 12.04
N GLY A 8 6.21 0.15 11.76
CA GLY A 8 5.27 -0.90 12.16
C GLY A 8 3.91 -0.79 11.45
N ILE A 9 3.90 -0.30 10.22
CA ILE A 9 2.70 -0.18 9.40
C ILE A 9 2.64 -1.40 8.48
N ASP A 10 1.73 -2.34 8.75
CA ASP A 10 1.54 -3.53 7.90
C ASP A 10 0.76 -3.19 6.62
N VAL A 11 -0.23 -2.30 6.73
CA VAL A 11 -1.01 -1.77 5.61
C VAL A 11 -1.10 -0.26 5.75
N GLY A 12 -0.77 0.46 4.68
CA GLY A 12 -0.82 1.92 4.65
C GLY A 12 -0.56 2.49 3.26
N GLY A 13 -0.79 3.80 3.12
CA GLY A 13 -0.51 4.57 1.92
C GLY A 13 0.79 5.36 2.04
N ILE A 14 1.43 5.57 0.90
CA ILE A 14 2.51 6.55 0.73
C ILE A 14 2.08 7.51 -0.37
N GLU A 15 2.22 8.80 -0.12
CA GLU A 15 2.05 9.85 -1.11
C GLU A 15 3.41 10.48 -1.40
N TYR A 16 3.79 10.54 -2.67
CA TYR A 16 5.01 11.18 -3.11
C TYR A 16 4.79 11.90 -4.44
N LEU A 17 5.66 12.87 -4.70
CA LEU A 17 5.74 13.56 -5.98
C LEU A 17 7.08 13.28 -6.64
N ILE A 18 7.15 13.43 -7.96
CA ILE A 18 8.41 13.50 -8.69
C ILE A 18 8.64 14.96 -9.07
N ASP A 19 9.78 15.53 -8.67
CA ASP A 19 10.17 16.87 -9.12
C ASP A 19 10.54 16.79 -10.61
N ASP A 20 9.77 17.44 -11.48
CA ASP A 20 9.99 17.44 -12.93
C ASP A 20 11.34 18.08 -13.35
N ARG A 21 11.94 18.89 -12.47
CA ARG A 21 13.22 19.58 -12.75
C ARG A 21 14.42 18.70 -12.46
N THR A 22 14.34 17.87 -11.42
CA THR A 22 15.47 17.09 -10.89
C THR A 22 15.27 15.58 -11.04
N GLY A 23 14.04 15.12 -11.25
CA GLY A 23 13.65 13.71 -11.23
C GLY A 23 13.61 13.10 -9.82
N GLU A 24 13.76 13.90 -8.77
CA GLU A 24 13.81 13.40 -7.39
C GLU A 24 12.42 13.02 -6.85
N ILE A 25 12.38 11.97 -6.03
CA ILE A 25 11.19 11.57 -5.28
C ILE A 25 11.07 12.43 -4.02
N LEU A 26 9.95 13.12 -3.88
CA LEU A 26 9.59 13.93 -2.72
C LEU A 26 8.46 13.23 -1.96
N TYR A 27 8.78 12.57 -0.84
CA TYR A 27 7.78 11.93 0.02
C TYR A 27 6.98 12.98 0.78
N TYR A 28 5.67 13.03 0.55
CA TYR A 28 4.77 14.00 1.16
C TYR A 28 4.09 13.43 2.40
N ASP A 29 3.60 12.18 2.32
CA ASP A 29 2.83 11.58 3.40
C ASP A 29 3.00 10.06 3.49
N ILE A 30 2.92 9.52 4.71
CA ILE A 30 2.99 8.08 5.04
C ILE A 30 1.96 7.80 6.13
N ASN A 31 0.88 7.10 5.79
CA ASN A 31 -0.27 6.91 6.69
C ASN A 31 -0.73 5.46 6.76
N ALA A 32 -0.99 4.99 7.99
CA ALA A 32 -1.62 3.69 8.23
C ALA A 32 -3.14 3.67 7.98
N LEU A 33 -3.81 4.82 8.03
CA LEU A 33 -5.28 4.93 8.01
C LEU A 33 -5.82 5.80 6.86
N SER A 34 -5.08 5.93 5.76
CA SER A 34 -5.57 6.65 4.58
C SER A 34 -6.57 5.81 3.78
N ASN A 35 -7.36 6.49 2.96
CA ASN A 35 -8.23 5.81 2.00
C ASN A 35 -7.41 5.17 0.88
N PHE A 36 -7.94 4.09 0.30
CA PHE A 36 -7.42 3.60 -0.97
C PHE A 36 -7.80 4.53 -2.12
N ILE A 37 -6.94 4.51 -3.14
CA ILE A 37 -7.15 5.31 -4.34
C ILE A 37 -8.42 4.84 -5.06
N ALA A 38 -9.20 5.81 -5.56
CA ALA A 38 -10.36 5.51 -6.40
C ALA A 38 -9.90 4.94 -7.75
N ASP A 39 -10.67 4.00 -8.30
CA ASP A 39 -10.42 3.37 -9.60
C ASP A 39 -9.01 2.77 -9.75
N ALA A 40 -8.53 2.14 -8.68
CA ALA A 40 -7.16 1.62 -8.58
C ALA A 40 -6.71 0.73 -9.76
N PRO A 41 -7.54 -0.18 -10.32
CA PRO A 41 -7.11 -0.97 -11.48
C PRO A 41 -6.71 -0.12 -12.70
N ASN A 42 -7.37 1.02 -12.92
CA ASN A 42 -7.03 1.91 -14.02
C ASN A 42 -5.89 2.89 -13.66
N VAL A 43 -5.79 3.30 -12.39
CA VAL A 43 -4.79 4.30 -11.96
C VAL A 43 -3.43 3.68 -11.67
N ILE A 44 -3.40 2.53 -10.98
CA ILE A 44 -2.16 1.87 -10.51
C ILE A 44 -2.03 0.42 -11.01
N GLY A 45 -2.98 -0.09 -11.79
CA GLY A 45 -2.88 -1.39 -12.46
C GLY A 45 -3.28 -2.60 -11.60
N PHE A 46 -3.74 -2.40 -10.37
CA PHE A 46 -4.23 -3.47 -9.49
C PHE A 46 -5.28 -2.97 -8.49
N ASP A 47 -6.01 -3.89 -7.87
CA ASP A 47 -6.98 -3.59 -6.82
C ASP A 47 -6.38 -3.83 -5.42
N PRO A 48 -6.07 -2.77 -4.64
CA PRO A 48 -5.51 -2.91 -3.30
C PRO A 48 -6.52 -3.48 -2.28
N PHE A 49 -7.82 -3.42 -2.56
CA PHE A 49 -8.83 -4.05 -1.70
C PHE A 49 -8.69 -5.57 -1.71
N GLN A 50 -8.38 -6.19 -2.85
CA GLN A 50 -8.17 -7.63 -2.93
C GLN A 50 -6.96 -8.05 -2.08
N ASN A 51 -5.86 -7.31 -2.15
CA ASN A 51 -4.67 -7.58 -1.34
C ASN A 51 -4.96 -7.43 0.16
N LEU A 52 -5.76 -6.43 0.54
CA LEU A 52 -6.17 -6.24 1.94
C LEU A 52 -7.05 -7.38 2.44
N VAL A 53 -8.03 -7.83 1.64
CA VAL A 53 -8.87 -8.99 1.98
C VAL A 53 -8.00 -10.22 2.15
N ASP A 54 -7.08 -10.47 1.22
CA ASP A 54 -6.17 -11.60 1.27
C ASP A 54 -5.33 -11.60 2.55
N TYR A 55 -4.81 -10.43 2.94
CA TYR A 55 -4.05 -10.24 4.17
C TYR A 55 -4.90 -10.49 5.43
N ILE A 56 -6.15 -9.99 5.46
CA ILE A 56 -7.07 -10.22 6.58
C ILE A 56 -7.43 -11.70 6.70
N GLU A 57 -7.65 -12.40 5.59
CA GLU A 57 -7.93 -13.84 5.58
C GLU A 57 -6.74 -14.65 6.12
N GLU A 58 -5.51 -14.26 5.79
CA GLU A 58 -4.29 -14.86 6.34
C GLU A 58 -4.20 -14.63 7.85
N LEU A 59 -4.38 -13.40 8.32
CA LEU A 59 -4.37 -13.06 9.75
C LEU A 59 -5.46 -13.79 10.53
N ALA A 60 -6.62 -14.00 9.91
CA ALA A 60 -7.74 -14.74 10.49
C ALA A 60 -7.55 -16.27 10.44
N GLY A 61 -6.48 -16.77 9.80
CA GLY A 61 -6.22 -18.20 9.61
C GLY A 61 -7.23 -18.88 8.66
N LEU A 62 -7.89 -18.11 7.79
CA LEU A 62 -8.89 -18.58 6.84
C LEU A 62 -8.28 -19.09 5.53
N LYS A 63 -7.08 -18.61 5.18
CA LYS A 63 -6.28 -19.17 4.09
C LYS A 63 -5.34 -20.23 4.62
N THR A 64 -5.61 -21.49 4.27
CA THR A 64 -4.61 -22.55 4.36
C THR A 64 -3.54 -22.30 3.28
N VAL A 65 -2.27 -22.23 3.67
CA VAL A 65 -1.16 -22.30 2.71
C VAL A 65 -1.34 -23.60 1.94
N ALA A 66 -1.67 -23.52 0.65
CA ALA A 66 -1.53 -24.66 -0.23
C ALA A 66 -0.02 -24.96 -0.27
N VAL A 67 0.37 -26.07 0.36
CA VAL A 67 1.73 -26.62 0.31
C VAL A 67 2.05 -27.06 -1.11
#